data_AF-A0A2N2CPX0-F1
#
_entry.id   AF-A0A2N2CPX0-F1
#
_cell.length_a   1.000
_cell.length_b   1.000
_cell.length_c   1.000
_cell.angle_alpha   90.00
_cell.angle_beta   90.00
_cell.angle_gamma   90.00
#
_symmetry.space_group_name_H-M   'P 1'
#
loop_
_entity.id
_entity.type
_entity.pdbx_description
1 polymer ?
#
loop_
_entity_poly.entity_id
_entity_poly.type
_entity_poly.pdbx_seq_one_letter_code
_entity_poly.pdbx_strand_id
1 'polypeptide(L)'
;VAEEIIYPYGIPIRQTFLKNNHLERKEISDVAGTILLMAGSLGSKQMEKAFSSLLKVKEKIRIIVVCGNNAKIEKEIKSLYARETADDKIVEIHGFVNNVSELMDLSDAIISKPGGLTTTEAIVKNIPMIIPFYYPGQEEENADYLVDGGMAIKVDKIKDLTSMVDFLFENKYIIKRMSENMSEEAQKRSMSKTIDLCKNLIAVYTTRKALPEPQPDPYKIKEIEDH
;
A
#
# COMPACT_ATOMS: atom_id res chain seq x y z
N VAL A 1 -22.34 -18.34 3.63
CA VAL A 1 -22.03 -17.78 4.97
C VAL A 1 -23.16 -16.83 5.30
N ALA A 2 -23.75 -16.89 6.50
CA ALA A 2 -24.80 -15.94 6.89
C ALA A 2 -24.27 -14.50 6.77
N GLU A 3 -25.08 -13.57 6.28
CA GLU A 3 -24.71 -12.17 5.97
C GLU A 3 -24.14 -11.38 7.18
N GLU A 4 -24.19 -11.95 8.39
CA GLU A 4 -23.79 -11.28 9.64
C GLU A 4 -22.35 -11.58 10.12
N ILE A 5 -21.55 -12.36 9.37
CA ILE A 5 -20.18 -12.76 9.80
C ILE A 5 -19.06 -12.05 9.02
N ILE A 6 -19.31 -11.66 7.76
CA ILE A 6 -18.28 -11.08 6.88
C ILE A 6 -18.58 -9.61 6.63
N TYR A 7 -17.65 -8.73 7.03
CA TYR A 7 -17.79 -7.29 6.88
C TYR A 7 -16.64 -6.74 6.02
N PRO A 8 -16.88 -6.41 4.74
CA PRO A 8 -15.83 -5.99 3.80
C PRO A 8 -15.48 -4.50 3.98
N TYR A 9 -15.06 -4.11 5.18
CA TYR A 9 -14.76 -2.71 5.52
C TYR A 9 -13.35 -2.24 5.10
N GLY A 10 -12.51 -3.17 4.66
CA GLY A 10 -11.12 -2.93 4.26
C GLY A 10 -10.11 -3.17 5.39
N ILE A 11 -8.82 -2.99 5.06
CA ILE A 11 -7.71 -3.22 5.98
C ILE A 11 -7.47 -1.96 6.84
N PRO A 12 -7.42 -2.08 8.19
CA PRO A 12 -7.05 -0.96 9.05
C PRO A 12 -5.66 -0.41 8.76
N ILE A 13 -5.55 0.91 8.62
CA ILE A 13 -4.29 1.65 8.43
C ILE A 13 -4.09 2.69 9.52
N ARG A 14 -2.86 3.19 9.66
CA ARG A 14 -2.55 4.25 10.63
C ARG A 14 -3.33 5.53 10.30
N GLN A 15 -3.81 6.22 11.33
CA GLN A 15 -4.62 7.44 11.19
C GLN A 15 -3.89 8.57 10.43
N THR A 16 -2.56 8.57 10.41
CA THR A 16 -1.75 9.51 9.62
C THR A 16 -2.06 9.43 8.12
N PHE A 17 -2.41 8.25 7.60
CA PHE A 17 -2.76 8.08 6.20
C PHE A 17 -4.16 8.60 5.85
N LEU A 18 -5.06 8.66 6.84
CA LEU A 18 -6.41 9.22 6.66
C LEU A 18 -6.42 10.75 6.61
N LYS A 19 -5.34 11.39 7.07
CA LYS A 19 -5.18 12.82 6.91
C LYS A 19 -4.79 13.08 5.46
N ASN A 20 -5.68 13.71 4.71
CA ASN A 20 -5.30 14.40 3.49
C ASN A 20 -4.55 15.65 3.91
N ASN A 21 -3.28 15.45 4.22
CA ASN A 21 -2.34 16.53 4.17
C ASN A 21 -2.23 16.87 2.69
N HIS A 22 -3.12 17.74 2.21
CA HIS A 22 -2.83 18.59 1.06
C HIS A 22 -1.69 19.53 1.49
N LEU A 23 -0.54 18.96 1.88
CA LEU A 23 0.72 19.64 1.69
C LEU A 23 0.64 19.95 0.21
N GLU A 24 0.44 21.24 -0.10
CA GLU A 24 0.74 21.77 -1.41
C GLU A 24 2.03 21.07 -1.78
N ARG A 25 1.96 20.15 -2.77
CA ARG A 25 3.15 19.46 -3.25
C ARG A 25 4.13 20.61 -3.43
N LYS A 26 5.19 20.66 -2.64
CA LYS A 26 6.21 21.68 -2.84
C LYS A 26 6.69 21.37 -4.23
N GLU A 27 6.12 22.06 -5.21
CA GLU A 27 6.41 21.81 -6.60
C GLU A 27 7.88 22.14 -6.68
N ILE A 28 8.67 21.09 -6.79
CA ILE A 28 10.06 21.27 -7.15
C ILE A 28 9.95 21.71 -8.59
N SER A 29 10.17 23.00 -8.80
CA SER A 29 10.22 23.55 -10.14
C SER A 29 11.20 22.72 -10.97
N ASP A 30 10.87 22.50 -12.24
CA ASP A 30 11.75 21.81 -13.19
C ASP A 30 11.91 20.28 -12.97
N VAL A 31 10.87 19.59 -12.48
CA VAL A 31 10.75 18.11 -12.60
C VAL A 31 9.42 17.71 -13.26
N ALA A 32 9.45 16.63 -14.04
CA ALA A 32 8.25 16.05 -14.66
C ALA A 32 7.33 15.39 -13.62
N GLY A 33 7.87 14.91 -12.51
CA GLY A 33 7.11 14.37 -11.38
C GLY A 33 7.98 13.65 -10.36
N THR A 34 7.32 13.07 -9.35
CA THR A 34 7.95 12.39 -8.21
C THR A 34 7.52 10.92 -8.14
N ILE A 35 8.48 10.01 -8.08
CA ILE A 35 8.25 8.57 -7.86
C ILE A 35 8.77 8.18 -6.48
N LEU A 36 7.92 7.49 -5.72
CA LEU A 36 8.30 6.81 -4.49
C LEU A 36 8.65 5.35 -4.79
N LEU A 37 9.86 4.91 -4.48
CA LEU A 37 10.32 3.53 -4.60
C LEU A 37 10.40 2.88 -3.21
N MET A 38 9.61 1.81 -3.02
CA MET A 38 9.57 1.01 -1.80
C MET A 38 9.65 -0.47 -2.15
N ALA A 39 10.63 -1.20 -1.63
CA ALA A 39 10.81 -2.63 -1.96
C ALA A 39 10.18 -3.59 -0.94
N GLY A 40 9.77 -3.10 0.24
CA GLY A 40 9.27 -3.95 1.31
C GLY A 40 10.27 -5.06 1.68
N SER A 41 9.78 -6.30 1.80
CA SER A 41 10.59 -7.48 2.16
C SER A 41 11.27 -8.19 0.97
N LEU A 42 11.05 -7.75 -0.27
CA LEU A 42 11.42 -8.50 -1.49
C LEU A 42 12.94 -8.50 -1.80
N GLY A 43 13.74 -7.85 -0.95
CA GLY A 43 15.20 -7.88 -0.98
C GLY A 43 15.84 -6.82 -1.87
N SER A 44 17.17 -6.69 -1.77
CA SER A 44 17.96 -5.63 -2.40
C SER A 44 17.94 -5.65 -3.93
N LYS A 45 18.06 -6.82 -4.54
CA LYS A 45 18.24 -6.96 -6.00
C LYS A 45 17.10 -6.37 -6.83
N GLN A 46 15.84 -6.55 -6.40
CA GLN A 46 14.70 -6.03 -7.16
C GLN A 46 14.59 -4.50 -7.00
N MET A 47 14.93 -4.00 -5.81
CA MET A 47 15.04 -2.56 -5.55
C MET A 47 16.13 -1.91 -6.39
N GLU A 48 17.32 -2.52 -6.44
CA GLU A 48 18.45 -2.05 -7.26
C GLU A 48 18.07 -1.97 -8.73
N LYS A 49 17.44 -3.02 -9.29
CA LYS A 49 17.00 -3.01 -10.69
C LYS A 49 15.93 -1.94 -10.96
N ALA A 50 14.96 -1.78 -10.05
CA ALA A 50 13.95 -0.74 -10.19
C ALA A 50 14.57 0.65 -10.13
N PHE A 51 15.48 0.87 -9.18
CA PHE A 51 16.21 2.13 -9.03
C PHE A 51 17.08 2.43 -10.26
N SER A 52 17.88 1.47 -10.75
CA SER A 52 18.64 1.62 -12.01
C SER A 52 17.75 1.91 -13.21
N SER A 53 16.52 1.41 -13.24
CA SER A 53 15.57 1.69 -14.33
C SER A 53 15.04 3.13 -14.24
N LEU A 54 14.80 3.64 -13.03
CA LEU A 54 14.39 5.02 -12.79
C LEU A 54 15.49 6.04 -13.14
N LEU A 55 16.75 5.72 -12.88
CA LEU A 55 17.87 6.58 -13.28
C LEU A 55 17.98 6.76 -14.81
N LYS A 56 17.38 5.85 -15.60
CA LYS A 56 17.39 5.87 -17.07
C LYS A 56 16.17 6.52 -17.71
N VAL A 57 15.18 6.94 -16.92
CA VAL A 57 14.00 7.67 -17.40
C VAL A 57 14.46 8.94 -18.11
N LYS A 58 13.87 9.27 -19.25
CA LYS A 58 14.29 10.41 -20.09
C LYS A 58 14.04 11.74 -19.40
N GLU A 59 12.88 11.84 -18.76
CA GLU A 59 12.46 13.05 -18.07
C GLU A 59 13.26 13.26 -16.77
N LYS A 60 13.47 14.53 -16.43
CA LYS A 60 13.99 14.91 -15.13
C LYS A 60 12.91 14.67 -14.07
N ILE A 61 13.12 13.66 -13.22
CA ILE A 61 12.18 13.27 -12.17
C ILE A 61 12.82 13.31 -10.79
N ARG A 62 11.99 13.44 -9.76
CA ARG A 62 12.38 13.18 -8.38
C ARG A 62 12.14 11.71 -8.05
N ILE A 63 13.13 11.08 -7.44
CA ILE A 63 13.08 9.68 -6.99
C ILE A 63 13.31 9.68 -5.48
N ILE A 64 12.27 9.30 -4.74
CA ILE A 64 12.34 9.09 -3.30
C ILE A 64 12.45 7.60 -3.05
N VAL A 65 13.53 7.14 -2.44
CA VAL A 65 13.76 5.73 -2.13
C VAL A 65 13.64 5.52 -0.63
N VAL A 66 12.78 4.58 -0.20
CA VAL A 66 12.65 4.21 1.22
C VAL A 66 13.06 2.76 1.40
N CYS A 67 14.24 2.56 1.98
CA CYS A 67 14.86 1.24 2.16
C CYS A 67 14.36 0.51 3.42
N GLY A 68 13.61 1.19 4.28
CA GLY A 68 13.11 0.64 5.54
C GLY A 68 14.23 0.35 6.53
N ASN A 69 14.04 -0.64 7.41
CA ASN A 69 15.02 -1.00 8.45
C ASN A 69 16.25 -1.77 7.92
N ASN A 70 16.36 -1.96 6.61
CA ASN A 70 17.44 -2.73 6.03
C ASN A 70 18.62 -1.83 5.61
N ALA A 71 19.53 -1.59 6.56
CA ALA A 71 20.73 -0.77 6.34
C ALA A 71 21.63 -1.31 5.20
N LYS A 72 21.56 -2.62 4.89
CA LYS A 72 22.31 -3.20 3.77
C LYS A 72 21.74 -2.71 2.43
N ILE A 73 20.42 -2.75 2.25
CA ILE A 73 19.76 -2.22 1.04
C ILE A 73 20.09 -0.75 0.85
N GLU A 74 20.00 0.05 1.92
CA GLU A 74 20.32 1.47 1.86
C GLU A 74 21.75 1.72 1.37
N LYS A 75 22.72 0.96 1.90
CA LYS A 75 24.12 1.05 1.47
C LYS A 75 24.32 0.62 0.02
N GLU A 76 23.63 -0.43 -0.42
CA GLU A 76 23.70 -0.95 -1.78
C GLU A 76 23.14 0.06 -2.79
N ILE A 77 21.98 0.67 -2.49
CA ILE A 77 21.39 1.74 -3.32
C ILE A 77 22.27 3.00 -3.36
N LYS A 78 22.82 3.43 -2.21
CA LYS A 78 23.75 4.57 -2.17
C LYS A 78 25.00 4.31 -3.00
N SER A 79 25.55 3.09 -2.91
CA SER A 79 26.73 2.67 -3.68
C SER A 79 26.43 2.57 -5.18
N LEU A 80 25.24 2.09 -5.54
CA LEU A 80 24.76 2.07 -6.92
C LEU A 80 24.62 3.48 -7.47
N TYR A 81 23.94 4.38 -6.74
CA TYR A 81 23.80 5.78 -7.13
C TYR A 81 25.14 6.49 -7.31
N ALA A 82 26.10 6.27 -6.43
CA ALA A 82 27.44 6.87 -6.55
C ALA A 82 28.24 6.41 -7.78
N ARG A 83 27.89 5.25 -8.38
CA ARG A 83 28.56 4.72 -9.59
C ARG A 83 27.85 5.11 -10.88
N GLU A 84 26.56 5.45 -10.80
CA GLU A 84 25.76 5.83 -11.95
C GLU A 84 25.79 7.36 -12.08
N THR A 85 26.11 7.89 -13.25
CA THR A 85 25.97 9.33 -13.52
C THR A 85 24.52 9.62 -13.84
N ALA A 86 23.81 10.27 -12.92
CA ALA A 86 22.40 10.63 -13.07
C ALA A 86 22.14 12.08 -12.62
N ASP A 87 22.95 13.00 -13.15
CA ASP A 87 22.92 14.43 -12.81
C ASP A 87 21.60 15.12 -13.19
N ASP A 88 20.79 14.47 -14.02
CA ASP A 88 19.48 14.91 -14.47
C ASP A 88 18.31 14.36 -13.61
N LYS A 89 18.61 13.74 -12.46
CA LYS A 89 17.61 13.25 -11.50
C LYS A 89 17.78 13.92 -10.13
N ILE A 90 16.66 14.10 -9.43
CA ILE A 90 16.69 14.52 -8.01
C ILE A 90 16.45 13.27 -7.16
N VAL A 91 17.50 12.77 -6.49
CA VAL A 91 17.43 11.50 -5.76
C VAL A 91 17.53 11.71 -4.25
N GLU A 92 16.57 11.15 -3.52
CA GLU A 92 16.58 11.09 -2.05
C GLU A 92 16.55 9.64 -1.59
N ILE A 93 17.58 9.21 -0.86
CA ILE A 93 17.68 7.84 -0.36
C ILE A 93 17.55 7.85 1.16
N HIS A 94 16.45 7.28 1.63
CA HIS A 94 16.10 7.16 3.04
C HIS A 94 16.21 5.70 3.52
N GLY A 95 16.65 5.51 4.76
CA GLY A 95 16.55 4.25 5.47
C GLY A 95 15.14 4.01 6.00
N PHE A 96 15.01 3.85 7.32
CA PHE A 96 13.71 3.82 7.99
C PHE A 96 13.17 5.23 8.20
N VAL A 97 11.90 5.45 7.85
CA VAL A 97 11.20 6.73 8.02
C VAL A 97 9.84 6.52 8.68
N ASN A 98 9.43 7.47 9.52
CA ASN A 98 8.14 7.44 10.20
C ASN A 98 7.03 8.17 9.43
N ASN A 99 7.40 8.91 8.38
CA ASN A 99 6.51 9.79 7.63
C ASN A 99 6.25 9.29 6.18
N VAL A 100 6.14 7.98 5.99
CA VAL A 100 5.79 7.37 4.68
C VAL A 100 4.52 7.98 4.09
N SER A 101 3.54 8.29 4.93
CA SER A 101 2.31 8.98 4.52
C SER A 101 2.58 10.30 3.80
N GLU A 102 3.50 11.13 4.30
CA GLU A 102 3.86 12.41 3.69
C GLU A 102 4.64 12.19 2.39
N LEU A 103 5.51 11.17 2.34
CA LEU A 103 6.23 10.82 1.12
C LEU A 103 5.27 10.34 0.01
N MET A 104 4.20 9.62 0.37
CA MET A 104 3.11 9.29 -0.56
C MET A 104 2.38 10.55 -1.02
N ASP A 105 2.04 11.48 -0.13
CA ASP A 105 1.37 12.75 -0.49
C ASP A 105 2.20 13.58 -1.50
N LEU A 106 3.54 13.50 -1.40
CA LEU A 106 4.48 14.19 -2.29
C LEU A 106 4.69 13.51 -3.65
N SER A 107 4.18 12.30 -3.85
CA SER A 107 4.52 11.47 -5.01
C SER A 107 3.36 11.35 -6.01
N ASP A 108 3.71 11.22 -7.29
CA ASP A 108 2.77 11.00 -8.39
C ASP A 108 2.42 9.52 -8.56
N ALA A 109 3.39 8.64 -8.29
CA ALA A 109 3.21 7.20 -8.34
C ALA A 109 4.15 6.52 -7.33
N ILE A 110 3.77 5.32 -6.91
CA ILE A 110 4.60 4.45 -6.08
C ILE A 110 4.99 3.19 -6.85
N ILE A 111 6.28 2.88 -6.86
CA ILE A 111 6.79 1.58 -7.28
C ILE A 111 6.97 0.71 -6.05
N SER A 112 6.14 -0.33 -5.93
CA SER A 112 6.23 -1.27 -4.81
C SER A 112 5.57 -2.60 -5.13
N LYS A 113 5.70 -3.55 -4.19
CA LYS A 113 4.90 -4.77 -4.18
C LYS A 113 3.49 -4.46 -3.67
N PRO A 114 2.46 -5.14 -4.16
CA PRO A 114 1.06 -4.93 -3.76
C PRO A 114 0.75 -5.72 -2.48
N GLY A 115 1.49 -5.45 -1.39
CA GLY A 115 1.14 -5.98 -0.07
C GLY A 115 -0.15 -5.35 0.44
N GLY A 116 -0.97 -6.08 1.21
CA GLY A 116 -2.31 -5.61 1.60
C GLY A 116 -2.32 -4.25 2.32
N LEU A 117 -1.37 -4.00 3.23
CA LEU A 117 -1.22 -2.71 3.90
C LEU A 117 -0.82 -1.59 2.93
N THR A 118 0.29 -1.76 2.21
CA THR A 118 0.79 -0.75 1.26
C THR A 118 -0.22 -0.45 0.16
N THR A 119 -0.94 -1.47 -0.33
CA THR A 119 -2.03 -1.31 -1.30
C THR A 119 -3.14 -0.45 -0.73
N THR A 120 -3.56 -0.71 0.51
CA THR A 120 -4.61 0.07 1.17
C THR A 120 -4.16 1.50 1.47
N GLU A 121 -2.92 1.68 1.90
CA GLU A 121 -2.30 2.99 2.11
C GLU A 121 -2.25 3.80 0.80
N ALA A 122 -1.86 3.16 -0.31
CA ALA A 122 -1.80 3.79 -1.62
C ALA A 122 -3.18 4.21 -2.14
N ILE A 123 -4.19 3.35 -2.00
CA ILE A 123 -5.58 3.66 -2.36
C ILE A 123 -6.08 4.87 -1.57
N VAL A 124 -5.93 4.86 -0.23
CA VAL A 124 -6.39 5.98 0.61
C VAL A 124 -5.66 7.28 0.29
N LYS A 125 -4.39 7.19 -0.12
CA LYS A 125 -3.57 8.33 -0.54
C LYS A 125 -3.77 8.74 -2.00
N ASN A 126 -4.60 8.02 -2.75
CA ASN A 126 -4.84 8.23 -4.17
C ASN A 126 -3.54 8.25 -5.00
N ILE A 127 -2.56 7.42 -4.64
CA ILE A 127 -1.27 7.32 -5.33
C ILE A 127 -1.18 6.04 -6.18
N PRO A 128 -1.27 6.14 -7.52
CA PRO A 128 -1.22 4.99 -8.41
C PRO A 128 0.02 4.10 -8.19
N MET A 129 -0.18 2.79 -8.31
CA MET A 129 0.90 1.81 -8.14
C MET A 129 1.48 1.35 -9.48
N ILE A 130 2.79 1.26 -9.57
CA ILE A 130 3.51 0.55 -10.63
C ILE A 130 4.12 -0.70 -9.98
N ILE A 131 3.75 -1.88 -10.48
CA ILE A 131 4.02 -3.16 -9.83
C ILE A 131 4.98 -4.00 -10.69
N PRO A 132 6.30 -3.87 -10.51
CA PRO A 132 7.29 -4.65 -11.24
C PRO A 132 7.68 -5.97 -10.55
N PHE A 133 7.14 -6.24 -9.36
CA PHE A 133 7.40 -7.46 -8.59
C PHE A 133 6.31 -7.72 -7.55
N TYR A 134 6.02 -9.00 -7.31
CA TYR A 134 5.08 -9.50 -6.31
C TYR A 134 5.36 -10.98 -6.03
N TYR A 135 4.88 -11.50 -4.89
CA TYR A 135 4.86 -12.94 -4.62
C TYR A 135 3.56 -13.59 -5.15
N PRO A 136 3.63 -14.75 -5.83
CA PRO A 136 2.43 -15.47 -6.27
C PRO A 136 1.46 -15.75 -5.11
N GLY A 137 0.16 -15.72 -5.40
CA GLY A 137 -0.90 -15.84 -4.40
C GLY A 137 -1.44 -14.48 -3.97
N GLN A 138 -1.41 -14.16 -2.67
CA GLN A 138 -2.11 -12.97 -2.14
C GLN A 138 -1.65 -11.64 -2.73
N GLU A 139 -0.35 -11.48 -3.04
CA GLU A 139 0.12 -10.25 -3.68
C GLU A 139 -0.26 -10.20 -5.16
N GLU A 140 -0.34 -11.34 -5.84
CA GLU A 140 -0.85 -11.42 -7.20
C GLU A 140 -2.33 -11.01 -7.27
N GLU A 141 -3.16 -11.54 -6.38
CA GLU A 141 -4.57 -11.17 -6.27
C GLU A 141 -4.75 -9.65 -6.00
N ASN A 142 -3.91 -9.06 -5.14
CA ASN A 142 -3.92 -7.61 -4.93
C ASN A 142 -3.50 -6.84 -6.18
N ALA A 143 -2.51 -7.36 -6.92
CA ALA A 143 -2.06 -6.74 -8.17
C ALA A 143 -3.20 -6.71 -9.20
N ASP A 144 -3.88 -7.85 -9.38
CA ASP A 144 -4.95 -8.01 -10.35
C ASP A 144 -6.14 -7.13 -9.98
N TYR A 145 -6.55 -7.12 -8.70
CA TYR A 145 -7.60 -6.21 -8.21
C TYR A 145 -7.28 -4.73 -8.48
N LEU A 146 -6.03 -4.31 -8.26
CA LEU A 146 -5.62 -2.94 -8.54
C LEU A 146 -5.61 -2.61 -10.04
N VAL A 147 -5.16 -3.54 -10.88
CA VAL A 147 -5.13 -3.38 -12.34
C VAL A 147 -6.55 -3.33 -12.92
N ASP A 148 -7.41 -4.25 -12.50
CA ASP A 148 -8.81 -4.32 -12.94
C ASP A 148 -9.60 -3.07 -12.53
N GLY A 149 -9.28 -2.51 -11.36
CA GLY A 149 -9.81 -1.22 -10.91
C GLY A 149 -9.19 0.01 -11.59
N GLY A 150 -8.24 -0.17 -12.51
CA GLY A 150 -7.53 0.91 -13.17
C GLY A 150 -6.75 1.79 -12.18
N MET A 151 -6.23 1.21 -11.10
CA MET A 151 -5.47 1.89 -10.04
C MET A 151 -3.97 1.60 -10.13
N ALA A 152 -3.58 0.55 -10.84
CA ALA A 152 -2.18 0.17 -10.99
C ALA A 152 -1.85 -0.33 -12.39
N ILE A 153 -0.55 -0.41 -12.67
CA ILE A 153 0.01 -1.06 -13.85
C ILE A 153 1.00 -2.13 -13.41
N LYS A 154 0.80 -3.37 -13.88
CA LYS A 154 1.78 -4.45 -13.75
C LYS A 154 2.88 -4.29 -14.80
N VAL A 155 4.12 -4.47 -14.39
CA VAL A 155 5.30 -4.48 -15.26
C VAL A 155 5.90 -5.88 -15.23
N ASP A 156 5.63 -6.67 -16.27
CA ASP A 156 6.00 -8.10 -16.31
C ASP A 156 7.51 -8.33 -16.24
N LYS A 157 8.28 -7.44 -16.89
CA LYS A 157 9.74 -7.52 -16.89
C LYS A 157 10.28 -6.19 -16.42
N ILE A 158 11.11 -6.25 -15.37
CA ILE A 158 11.73 -5.06 -14.77
C ILE A 158 12.46 -4.16 -15.79
N LYS A 159 12.98 -4.71 -16.89
CA LYS A 159 13.63 -3.96 -17.97
C LYS A 159 12.68 -3.00 -18.71
N ASP A 160 11.37 -3.25 -18.65
CA ASP A 160 10.34 -2.45 -19.31
C ASP A 160 9.85 -1.30 -18.39
N LEU A 161 10.34 -1.25 -17.14
CA LEU A 161 9.96 -0.24 -16.16
C LEU A 161 10.33 1.19 -16.60
N THR A 162 11.51 1.38 -17.20
CA THR A 162 11.93 2.69 -17.71
C THR A 162 10.95 3.23 -18.74
N SER A 163 10.62 2.42 -19.76
CA SER A 163 9.68 2.81 -20.82
C SER A 163 8.26 3.02 -20.31
N MET A 164 7.83 2.25 -19.30
CA MET A 164 6.53 2.44 -18.66
C MET A 164 6.47 3.79 -17.92
N VAL A 165 7.52 4.15 -17.19
CA VAL A 165 7.60 5.43 -16.48
C VAL A 165 7.66 6.61 -17.45
N ASP A 166 8.47 6.51 -18.52
CA ASP A 166 8.49 7.51 -19.60
C ASP A 166 7.08 7.71 -20.17
N PHE A 167 6.39 6.62 -20.53
CA PHE A 167 5.03 6.68 -21.07
C PHE A 167 4.04 7.37 -20.11
N LEU A 168 4.11 7.09 -18.80
CA LEU A 168 3.23 7.69 -17.81
C LEU A 168 3.48 9.20 -17.63
N PHE A 169 4.74 9.65 -17.68
CA PHE A 169 5.06 11.08 -17.58
C PHE A 169 4.79 11.85 -18.87
N GLU A 170 4.90 11.19 -20.04
CA GLU A 170 4.41 11.72 -21.32
C GLU A 170 2.87 11.82 -21.33
N ASN A 171 2.18 10.94 -20.59
CA ASN A 171 0.71 10.82 -20.56
C ASN A 171 0.14 11.02 -19.14
N LYS A 172 0.44 12.17 -18.51
CA LYS A 172 0.04 12.47 -17.12
C LYS A 172 -1.47 12.31 -16.82
N TYR A 173 -2.32 12.40 -17.83
CA TYR A 173 -3.76 12.15 -17.66
C TYR A 173 -4.06 10.73 -17.19
N ILE A 174 -3.22 9.73 -17.52
CA ILE A 174 -3.36 8.34 -17.08
C ILE A 174 -3.10 8.26 -15.57
N ILE A 175 -2.02 8.88 -15.08
CA ILE A 175 -1.73 8.96 -13.64
C ILE A 175 -2.90 9.62 -12.90
N LYS A 176 -3.40 10.74 -13.43
CA LYS A 176 -4.57 11.42 -12.87
C LYS A 176 -5.80 10.51 -12.81
N ARG A 177 -6.08 9.78 -13.89
CA ARG A 177 -7.23 8.87 -13.94
C ARG A 177 -7.10 7.71 -12.93
N MET A 178 -5.90 7.14 -12.79
CA MET A 178 -5.65 6.10 -11.78
C MET A 178 -5.85 6.66 -10.36
N SER A 179 -5.41 7.89 -10.10
CA SER A 179 -5.61 8.58 -8.82
C SER A 179 -7.09 8.83 -8.53
N GLU A 180 -7.88 9.23 -9.53
CA GLU A 180 -9.34 9.38 -9.41
C GLU A 180 -10.02 8.03 -9.07
N ASN A 181 -9.65 6.95 -9.78
CA ASN A 181 -10.17 5.61 -9.49
C ASN A 181 -9.84 5.16 -8.06
N MET A 182 -8.63 5.45 -7.57
CA MET A 182 -8.25 5.19 -6.18
C MET A 182 -9.09 5.98 -5.18
N SER A 183 -9.44 7.23 -5.50
CA SER A 183 -10.31 8.05 -4.66
C SER A 183 -11.72 7.49 -4.56
N GLU A 184 -12.28 7.04 -5.69
CA GLU A 184 -13.57 6.36 -5.72
C GLU A 184 -13.53 5.05 -4.91
N GLU A 185 -12.45 4.29 -4.99
CA GLU A 185 -12.27 3.05 -4.23
C GLU A 185 -12.08 3.31 -2.73
N ALA A 186 -11.35 4.36 -2.36
CA ALA A 186 -11.14 4.76 -0.97
C ALA A 186 -12.47 5.11 -0.27
N GLN A 187 -13.42 5.71 -0.99
CA GLN A 187 -14.74 6.06 -0.45
C GLN A 187 -15.61 4.85 -0.10
N LYS A 188 -15.36 3.69 -0.72
CA LYS A 188 -16.07 2.43 -0.40
C LYS A 188 -15.59 1.82 0.92
N ARG A 189 -14.40 2.21 1.38
CA ARG A 189 -13.76 1.68 2.58
C ARG A 189 -14.21 2.47 3.81
N SER A 190 -14.40 1.79 4.93
CA SER A 190 -14.90 2.43 6.14
C SER A 190 -14.20 1.92 7.38
N MET A 191 -13.12 2.61 7.74
CA MET A 191 -12.31 2.26 8.91
C MET A 191 -13.07 2.44 10.23
N SER A 192 -13.95 3.44 10.30
CA SER A 192 -14.84 3.63 11.46
C SER A 192 -15.75 2.43 11.67
N LYS A 193 -16.33 1.87 10.60
CA LYS A 193 -17.18 0.68 10.70
C LYS A 193 -16.45 -0.54 11.25
N THR A 194 -15.15 -0.72 10.97
CA THR A 194 -14.35 -1.79 11.59
C THR A 194 -14.21 -1.58 13.09
N ILE A 195 -13.91 -0.35 13.53
CA ILE A 195 -13.80 -0.03 14.96
C ILE A 195 -15.16 -0.18 15.67
N ASP A 196 -16.23 0.29 15.04
CA ASP A 196 -17.59 0.23 15.59
C ASP A 196 -18.06 -1.23 15.67
N LEU A 197 -17.75 -2.05 14.68
CA LEU A 197 -17.98 -3.50 14.73
C LEU A 197 -17.25 -4.13 15.91
N CYS A 198 -15.96 -3.84 16.09
CA CYS A 198 -15.20 -4.36 17.24
C CYS A 198 -15.81 -3.93 18.58
N LYS A 199 -16.20 -2.66 18.74
CA LYS A 199 -16.86 -2.16 19.95
C LYS A 199 -18.18 -2.88 20.21
N ASN A 200 -19.00 -3.06 19.17
CA ASN A 200 -20.28 -3.76 19.26
C ASN A 200 -20.09 -5.22 19.67
N LEU A 201 -19.12 -5.93 19.08
CA LEU A 201 -18.82 -7.32 19.44
C LEU A 201 -18.34 -7.46 20.89
N ILE A 202 -17.49 -6.54 21.37
CA ILE A 202 -17.04 -6.50 22.77
C ILE A 202 -18.23 -6.25 23.72
N ALA A 203 -19.12 -5.31 23.37
CA ALA A 203 -20.31 -5.02 24.15
C ALA A 203 -21.24 -6.24 24.25
N VAL A 204 -21.56 -6.88 23.11
CA VAL A 204 -22.40 -8.09 23.06
C VAL A 204 -21.81 -9.22 23.89
N TYR A 205 -20.50 -9.46 23.81
CA TYR A 205 -19.83 -10.47 24.63
C TYR A 205 -19.93 -10.16 26.12
N THR A 206 -19.69 -8.90 26.51
CA THR A 206 -19.74 -8.46 27.91
C THR A 206 -21.16 -8.62 28.48
N THR A 207 -22.19 -8.23 27.72
CA THR A 207 -23.59 -8.42 28.11
C THR A 207 -23.94 -9.90 28.27
N ARG A 208 -23.51 -10.77 27.34
CA ARG A 208 -23.75 -12.22 27.44
C ARG A 208 -23.08 -12.85 28.65
N LYS A 209 -21.86 -12.43 28.99
CA LYS A 209 -21.14 -12.93 30.18
C LYS A 209 -21.73 -12.42 31.50
N ALA A 210 -22.38 -11.26 31.49
CA ALA A 210 -23.05 -10.69 32.66
C ALA A 210 -24.43 -11.30 32.94
N LEU A 211 -24.99 -12.09 32.00
CA LEU A 211 -26.19 -12.87 32.26
C LEU A 211 -25.84 -14.01 33.23
N PRO A 212 -26.66 -14.26 34.26
CA PRO A 212 -26.49 -15.43 35.11
C PRO A 212 -26.54 -16.69 34.24
N GLU A 213 -25.78 -17.72 34.62
CA GLU A 213 -25.90 -19.01 33.95
C GLU A 213 -27.38 -19.43 33.93
N PRO A 214 -27.88 -19.92 32.78
CA PRO A 214 -29.24 -20.44 32.74
C PRO A 214 -29.36 -21.48 33.86
N GLN A 215 -30.36 -21.30 34.72
CA GLN A 215 -30.57 -22.25 35.80
C GLN A 215 -30.69 -23.65 35.19
N PRO A 216 -30.04 -24.66 35.80
CA PRO A 216 -30.13 -26.03 35.30
C PRO A 216 -31.60 -26.38 35.16
N ASP A 217 -31.99 -26.81 33.96
CA ASP A 217 -33.37 -27.17 33.66
C ASP A 217 -33.84 -28.20 34.70
N PRO A 218 -34.83 -27.86 35.56
CA PRO A 218 -35.28 -28.76 36.62
C PRO A 218 -35.92 -30.04 36.06
N TYR A 219 -36.19 -30.09 34.75
CA TYR A 219 -36.70 -31.25 34.04
C TYR A 219 -35.64 -31.98 33.20
N LYS A 220 -34.36 -31.61 33.30
CA LYS A 220 -33.28 -32.33 32.62
C LYS A 220 -33.18 -33.74 33.21
N ILE A 221 -33.75 -34.70 32.50
CA ILE A 221 -33.76 -36.12 32.86
C ILE A 221 -32.30 -36.55 33.00
N LYS A 222 -31.91 -37.04 34.18
CA LYS A 222 -30.60 -37.66 34.37
C LYS A 222 -30.51 -38.85 33.41
N GLU A 223 -29.58 -38.81 32.47
CA GLU A 223 -29.21 -40.00 31.71
C GLU A 223 -28.84 -41.08 32.73
N ILE A 224 -29.54 -42.21 32.63
CA ILE A 224 -29.27 -43.40 33.42
C ILE A 224 -27.93 -43.91 32.92
N GLU A 225 -26.89 -43.85 33.75
CA GLU A 225 -25.62 -44.51 33.47
C GLU A 225 -25.86 -46.03 33.50
N ASP A 226 -25.92 -46.65 32.32
CA ASP A 226 -25.85 -48.10 32.18
C ASP A 226 -24.43 -48.57 32.52
N HIS A 227 -24.32 -49.16 33.71
CA HIS A 227 -23.37 -50.17 34.24
C HIS A 227 -21.93 -50.26 33.72
#